data_AF-A0AAW9MS98-F1
#
_entry.id   AF-A0AAW9MS98-F1
#
_cell.length_a   1.000
_cell.length_b   1.000
_cell.length_c   1.000
_cell.angle_alpha   90.00
_cell.angle_beta   90.00
_cell.angle_gamma   90.00
#
_symmetry.space_group_name_H-M   'P 1'
#
loop_
_entity.id
_entity.type
_entity.pdbx_description
1 polymer ?
#
loop_
_entity_poly.entity_id
_entity_poly.type
_entity_poly.pdbx_seq_one_letter_code
_entity_poly.pdbx_strand_id
1 'polypeptide(L)' 'MLNIAFLEAYISRYDLRYLLNGIIALSDGEKPYLPLNPLLKMKLEKLIKGTDIEEMLKEFNII' A
#
# COMPACT_ATOMS: atom_id res chain seq x y z
N MET A 1 6.33 7.41 41.68
CA MET A 1 6.93 6.87 40.44
C MET A 1 6.15 7.46 39.29
N LEU A 2 6.73 8.40 38.53
CA LEU A 2 6.05 9.04 37.41
C LEU A 2 6.03 8.05 36.25
N ASN A 3 4.83 7.65 35.80
CA ASN A 3 4.68 6.77 34.65
C ASN A 3 4.75 7.64 33.38
N ILE A 4 5.95 7.85 32.86
CA ILE A 4 6.16 8.60 31.61
C ILE A 4 6.03 7.58 30.48
N ALA A 5 4.91 7.62 29.75
CA ALA A 5 4.79 6.87 28.51
C ALA A 5 5.73 7.50 27.47
N PHE A 6 6.71 6.73 26.99
CA PHE A 6 7.54 7.15 25.85
C PHE A 6 6.70 7.03 24.59
N LEU A 7 6.61 8.10 23.82
CA LEU A 7 5.88 8.07 22.55
C LEU A 7 6.71 7.26 21.55
N GLU A 8 6.15 6.17 21.06
CA GLU A 8 6.73 5.45 19.93
C GLU A 8 6.89 6.40 18.74
N ALA A 9 7.99 6.25 17.99
CA ALA A 9 8.19 7.02 16.77
C ALA A 9 7.01 6.79 15.82
N TYR A 10 6.58 7.84 15.11
CA TYR A 10 5.40 7.77 14.25
C TYR A 10 5.49 6.58 13.27
N ILE A 11 4.55 5.65 13.38
CA ILE A 11 4.62 4.31 12.77
C ILE A 11 4.28 4.29 11.27
N SER A 12 4.32 5.43 10.58
CA SER A 12 3.93 5.55 9.16
C SER A 12 4.65 4.57 8.25
N ARG A 13 5.91 4.20 8.56
CA ARG A 13 6.67 3.22 7.78
C ARG A 13 6.11 1.80 7.85
N TYR A 14 5.21 1.52 8.80
CA TYR A 14 4.56 0.23 8.99
C TYR A 14 3.06 0.26 8.67
N ASP A 15 2.50 1.43 8.37
CA ASP A 15 1.11 1.57 7.94
C ASP A 15 1.05 1.47 6.41
N LEU A 16 0.38 0.43 5.90
CA LEU A 16 0.22 0.20 4.47
C LEU A 16 -0.37 1.40 3.74
N ARG A 17 -1.31 2.13 4.36
CA ARG A 17 -1.94 3.31 3.73
C ARG A 17 -0.92 4.43 3.51
N TYR A 18 0.00 4.62 4.45
CA TYR A 18 1.10 5.58 4.29
C TYR A 18 2.08 5.15 3.20
N LEU A 19 2.37 3.85 3.11
CA LEU A 19 3.25 3.32 2.07
C LEU A 19 2.62 3.46 0.67
N LEU A 20 1.34 3.13 0.52
CA LEU A 20 0.62 3.25 -0.75
C LEU A 20 0.48 4.71 -1.20
N ASN A 21 0.15 5.62 -0.27
CA ASN A 21 0.16 7.06 -0.55
C ASN A 21 1.56 7.56 -0.97
N GLY A 22 2.61 7.06 -0.31
CA GLY A 22 3.99 7.40 -0.67
C GLY A 22 4.34 6.96 -2.08
N ILE A 23 3.91 5.77 -2.51
CA ILE A 23 4.13 5.27 -3.88
C ILE A 23 3.46 6.18 -4.91
N ILE A 24 2.21 6.59 -4.68
CA ILE A 24 1.48 7.49 -5.59
C ILE A 24 2.12 8.88 -5.64
N ALA A 25 2.51 9.43 -4.48
CA ALA A 25 3.18 10.72 -4.44
C ALA A 25 4.52 10.72 -5.19
N LEU A 26 5.27 9.61 -5.13
CA LEU A 26 6.51 9.41 -5.89
C LEU A 26 6.27 9.13 -7.38
N SER A 27 5.05 8.79 -7.77
CA SER A 27 4.63 8.53 -9.14
C SER A 27 3.87 9.72 -9.74
N ASP A 28 4.04 10.93 -9.19
CA ASP A 28 3.35 12.15 -9.65
C ASP A 28 1.81 12.04 -9.65
N GLY A 29 1.23 11.21 -8.78
CA GLY A 29 -0.21 10.95 -8.73
C GLY A 29 -0.69 9.88 -9.72
N GLU A 30 0.18 9.41 -10.60
CA GLU A 30 -0.13 8.40 -11.60
C GLU A 30 -0.07 6.98 -11.05
N LYS A 31 -0.72 6.07 -11.77
CA LYS A 31 -0.67 4.65 -11.46
C LYS A 31 0.78 4.13 -11.61
N PRO A 32 1.37 3.51 -10.58
CA PRO A 32 2.76 3.11 -10.62
C PRO A 32 3.00 2.01 -11.64
N TYR A 33 4.17 2.03 -12.28
CA TYR A 33 4.60 0.92 -13.12
C TYR A 33 4.96 -0.30 -12.25
N LEU A 34 4.23 -1.39 -12.45
CA LEU A 34 4.52 -2.68 -11.83
C LEU A 34 5.27 -3.57 -12.85
N PRO A 35 6.55 -3.91 -12.63
CA PRO A 35 7.34 -4.72 -13.55
C PRO A 35 6.96 -6.21 -13.48
N LEU A 36 5.69 -6.52 -13.71
CA LEU A 36 5.12 -7.86 -13.66
C LEU A 36 4.91 -8.38 -15.07
N ASN A 37 5.38 -9.60 -15.34
CA ASN A 37 4.99 -10.27 -16.57
C ASN A 37 3.47 -10.59 -16.56
N PRO A 38 2.84 -10.81 -17.73
CA PRO A 38 1.39 -10.99 -17.82
C PRO A 38 0.85 -12.15 -16.96
N LEU A 39 1.62 -13.24 -16.83
CA LEU A 39 1.22 -14.39 -16.03
C LEU A 39 1.18 -14.08 -14.53
N LEU A 40 2.18 -13.36 -14.03
CA LEU A 40 2.22 -12.90 -12.63
C LEU A 40 1.13 -11.88 -12.35
N LYS A 41 0.87 -10.96 -13.27
CA LYS A 41 -0.21 -9.99 -13.16
C LYS A 41 -1.58 -10.70 -13.03
N MET A 42 -1.88 -11.65 -13.92
CA MET A 42 -3.11 -12.43 -13.86
C MET A 42 -3.22 -13.25 -12.56
N LYS A 43 -2.12 -13.84 -12.08
CA LYS A 43 -2.12 -14.59 -10.82
C LYS A 43 -2.43 -13.69 -9.62
N LEU A 44 -1.82 -12.50 -9.57
CA LEU A 44 -2.07 -11.50 -8.54
C LEU A 44 -3.52 -11.02 -8.56
N GLU A 45 -4.04 -10.64 -9.73
CA GLU A 45 -5.44 -10.23 -9.90
C GLU A 45 -6.41 -11.29 -9.40
N LYS A 46 -6.16 -12.58 -9.69
CA LYS A 46 -6.98 -13.69 -9.18
C LYS A 46 -6.86 -13.87 -7.67
N LEU A 47 -5.68 -13.67 -7.11
CA LEU A 47 -5.40 -13.89 -5.68
C LEU A 47 -6.11 -12.85 -4.81
N ILE A 48 -6.11 -11.59 -5.23
CA ILE A 48 -6.68 -10.49 -4.45
C ILE A 48 -8.17 -10.28 -4.72
N LYS A 49 -8.73 -10.90 -5.76
CA LYS A 49 -10.12 -10.68 -6.18
C LYS A 49 -11.12 -10.92 -5.04
N GLY A 50 -11.97 -9.92 -4.79
CA GLY A 50 -13.01 -9.94 -3.75
C GLY A 50 -12.49 -9.79 -2.33
N THR A 51 -11.28 -9.24 -2.15
CA THR A 51 -10.68 -9.00 -0.83
C THR A 51 -10.56 -7.51 -0.53
N ASP A 52 -10.47 -7.17 0.75
CA ASP A 52 -10.18 -5.80 1.20
C ASP A 52 -8.86 -5.25 0.63
N ILE A 53 -7.92 -6.14 0.27
CA ILE A 53 -6.67 -5.76 -0.39
C ILE A 53 -6.94 -5.25 -1.81
N GLU A 54 -7.84 -5.88 -2.56
CA GLU A 54 -8.23 -5.37 -3.88
C GLU A 54 -8.89 -4.00 -3.77
N GLU A 55 -9.79 -3.82 -2.80
CA GLU A 55 -10.46 -2.52 -2.58
C GLU A 55 -9.46 -1.44 -2.20
N MET A 56 -8.55 -1.72 -1.27
CA MET A 56 -7.50 -0.79 -0.86
C MET A 56 -6.56 -0.43 -2.01
N LEU A 57 -6.12 -1.41 -2.82
CA LEU A 57 -5.22 -1.11 -3.95
C LEU A 57 -5.92 -0.28 -5.05
N LYS A 58 -7.25 -0.40 -5.21
CA LYS A 58 -8.04 0.47 -6.10
C LYS A 58 -8.21 1.87 -5.55
N GLU A 59 -8.52 1.99 -4.26
CA GLU A 59 -8.68 3.29 -3.57
C GLU A 59 -7.42 4.15 -3.71
N PHE A 60 -6.26 3.51 -3.61
CA PHE A 60 -4.96 4.17 -3.74
C PHE A 60 -4.41 4.20 -5.17
N ASN A 61 -5.22 3.93 -6.21
CA ASN A 61 -4.81 3.98 -7.63
C ASN A 61 -3.56 3.12 -7.98
N ILE A 62 -3.39 1.97 -7.32
CA ILE A 62 -2.24 1.07 -7.56
C ILE A 62 -2.57 0.05 -8.66
N ILE A 63 -3.79 -0.50 -8.65
CA ILE A 63 -4.25 -1.54 -9.60
C ILE A 63 -5.47 -1.14 -10.40
#